data_AF-A0A357R3L8-F1
#
_entry.id   AF-A0A357R3L8-F1
#
_cell.length_a   1.000
_cell.length_b   1.000
_cell.length_c   1.000
_cell.angle_alpha   90.00
_cell.angle_beta   90.00
_cell.angle_gamma   90.00
#
_symmetry.space_group_name_H-M   'P 1'
#
loop_
_entity.id
_entity.type
_entity.pdbx_description
1 polymer ?
#
loop_
_entity_poly.entity_id
_entity_poly.type
_entity_poly.pdbx_seq_one_letter_code
_entity_poly.pdbx_strand_id
1 'polypeptide(L)' 'GDVGSGKTAVAAHALFTSALNGYKAVLMVPTEIVARQHYNSLMQVAEGFEFRVHLLTGSTKKV' A
#
# COMPACT_ATOMS: atom_id res chain seq x y z
N GLY A 1 10.22 -1.94 15.44
CA GLY A 1 11.23 -1.15 14.71
C GLY A 1 10.93 0.32 14.91
N ASP A 2 11.95 1.13 15.14
CA ASP A 2 11.80 2.51 15.62
C ASP A 2 11.27 3.48 14.55
N VAL A 3 10.64 4.57 14.97
CA VAL A 3 10.21 5.63 14.06
C VAL A 3 11.42 6.08 13.22
N GLY A 4 11.25 6.22 11.90
CA GLY A 4 12.34 6.58 10.98
C GLY A 4 13.17 5.41 10.45
N SER A 5 12.99 4.17 10.94
CA SER A 5 13.78 3.01 10.50
C SER A 5 13.42 2.43 9.11
N GLY A 6 12.72 3.18 8.25
CA GLY A 6 12.39 2.74 6.89
C GLY A 6 11.35 1.62 6.75
N LYS A 7 10.59 1.28 7.81
CA LYS A 7 9.59 0.18 7.77
C LYS A 7 8.60 0.29 6.61
N THR A 8 8.18 1.50 6.27
CA THR A 8 7.27 1.76 5.14
C THR A 8 7.89 1.34 3.81
N ALA A 9 9.19 1.61 3.60
CA ALA A 9 9.88 1.23 2.37
C ALA A 9 10.02 -0.28 2.24
N VAL A 10 10.37 -0.96 3.34
CA VAL A 10 10.47 -2.43 3.37
C VAL A 10 9.09 -3.08 3.13
N ALA A 11 8.03 -2.55 3.76
CA ALA A 11 6.67 -3.01 3.53
C ALA A 11 6.24 -2.81 2.07
N ALA A 12 6.50 -1.63 1.48
CA ALA A 12 6.21 -1.34 0.08
C ALA A 12 6.92 -2.33 -0.86
N HIS A 13 8.21 -2.60 -0.62
CA HIS A 13 8.98 -3.58 -1.38
C HIS A 13 8.35 -4.98 -1.31
N ALA A 14 7.98 -5.46 -0.12
CA ALA A 14 7.34 -6.76 0.04
C ALA A 14 5.98 -6.85 -0.68
N LEU A 15 5.17 -5.79 -0.61
CA LEU A 15 3.88 -5.71 -1.31
C LEU A 15 4.07 -5.79 -2.83
N PHE A 16 5.03 -5.02 -3.36
CA PHE A 16 5.25 -4.91 -4.80
C PHE A 16 5.85 -6.19 -5.37
N THR A 17 6.83 -6.79 -4.67
CA THR A 17 7.37 -8.10 -5.05
C THR A 17 6.27 -9.16 -5.09
N SER A 18 5.35 -9.16 -4.13
CA SER A 18 4.21 -10.09 -4.14
C SER A 18 3.28 -9.83 -5.33
N ALA A 19 2.96 -8.56 -5.60
CA ALA A 19 2.10 -8.15 -6.71
C ALA A 19 2.70 -8.50 -8.07
N LEU A 20 4.00 -8.30 -8.26
CA LEU A 20 4.73 -8.62 -9.50
C LEU A 20 4.77 -10.11 -9.79
N ASN A 21 4.71 -10.95 -8.76
CA ASN A 21 4.61 -12.39 -8.90
C ASN A 21 3.16 -12.88 -9.10
N GLY A 22 2.21 -11.98 -9.36
CA GLY A 22 0.80 -12.31 -9.61
C GLY A 22 -0.03 -12.60 -8.36
N TYR A 23 0.52 -12.37 -7.16
CA TYR A 23 -0.20 -12.55 -5.91
C TYR A 23 -0.90 -11.26 -5.47
N LYS A 24 -1.94 -11.41 -4.63
CA LYS A 24 -2.58 -10.28 -3.96
C LYS A 24 -1.80 -9.93 -2.70
N ALA A 25 -1.57 -8.64 -2.49
CA ALA A 25 -0.88 -8.11 -1.32
C ALA A 25 -1.77 -7.07 -0.63
N VAL A 26 -1.75 -7.05 0.71
CA VAL A 26 -2.60 -6.16 1.52
C VAL A 26 -1.78 -5.52 2.62
N LEU A 27 -1.92 -4.20 2.77
CA LEU A 27 -1.39 -3.43 3.89
C LEU A 27 -2.53 -2.94 4.77
N MET A 28 -2.59 -3.40 6.01
CA MET A 28 -3.57 -2.92 7.00
C MET A 28 -2.93 -1.87 7.91
N VAL A 29 -3.70 -0.82 8.21
CA VAL A 29 -3.26 0.31 9.03
C VAL A 29 -4.40 0.78 9.95
N PRO A 30 -4.10 1.42 11.09
CA PRO A 30 -5.07 1.59 12.17
C PRO A 30 -6.18 2.62 11.90
N THR A 31 -5.97 3.58 10.99
CA THR A 31 -6.97 4.62 10.70
C THR A 31 -7.06 4.94 9.22
N GLU A 32 -8.20 5.46 8.78
CA GLU A 32 -8.40 5.86 7.39
C GLU A 32 -7.47 6.99 6.94
N ILE A 33 -7.12 7.90 7.86
CA ILE A 33 -6.19 9.01 7.57
C ILE A 33 -4.83 8.44 7.18
N VAL A 34 -4.31 7.49 7.96
CA VAL A 34 -3.03 6.82 7.69
C VAL A 34 -3.12 5.93 6.45
N ALA A 35 -4.26 5.29 6.20
CA ALA A 35 -4.49 4.52 4.97
C ALA A 35 -4.39 5.38 3.71
N ARG A 36 -5.01 6.56 3.71
CA ARG A 36 -4.93 7.53 2.60
C ARG A 36 -3.50 8.03 2.39
N GLN A 37 -2.78 8.31 3.48
CA GLN A 37 -1.37 8.72 3.40
C GLN A 37 -0.51 7.64 2.74
N HIS A 38 -0.59 6.39 3.20
CA HIS A 38 0.13 5.28 2.58
C HIS A 38 -0.29 5.04 1.14
N TYR A 39 -1.58 5.11 0.84
CA TYR A 39 -2.08 4.97 -0.53
C TYR A 39 -1.47 6.00 -1.48
N ASN A 40 -1.44 7.28 -1.09
CA ASN A 40 -0.84 8.34 -1.91
C ASN A 40 0.65 8.12 -2.15
N SER A 41 1.40 7.71 -1.12
CA SER A 41 2.82 7.39 -1.26
C SER A 41 3.05 6.15 -2.12
N LEU A 42 2.26 5.09 -1.93
CA LEU A 42 2.39 3.85 -2.71
C LEU A 42 2.00 4.05 -4.18
N MET A 43 1.01 4.88 -4.48
CA MET A 43 0.61 5.22 -5.85
C MET A 43 1.75 5.88 -6.64
N GLN A 44 2.53 6.77 -5.99
CA GLN A 44 3.70 7.40 -6.62
C GLN A 44 4.79 6.36 -6.96
N VAL A 45 5.02 5.39 -6.08
CA VAL A 45 6.02 4.34 -6.34
C VAL A 45 5.48 3.29 -7.32
N ALA A 46 4.16 3.06 -7.36
CA ALA A 46 3.52 2.10 -8.25
C ALA A 46 3.45 2.59 -9.71
N GLU A 47 3.82 3.85 -9.99
CA GLU A 47 3.84 4.39 -11.34
C GLU A 47 4.80 3.57 -12.24
N GLY A 48 4.28 3.07 -13.36
CA GLY A 48 5.03 2.24 -14.31
C GLY A 48 4.98 0.72 -14.04
N PHE A 49 4.30 0.27 -12.99
CA PHE A 49 4.05 -1.16 -12.78
C PHE A 49 2.70 -1.61 -13.33
N GLU A 50 2.60 -2.90 -13.70
CA GLU A 50 1.38 -3.48 -14.30
C GLU A 50 0.27 -3.79 -13.27
N PHE A 51 0.59 -3.75 -11.98
CA PHE A 51 -0.39 -3.99 -10.92
C PHE A 51 -1.14 -2.70 -10.53
N ARG A 52 -2.33 -2.86 -9.94
CA ARG A 52 -3.14 -1.74 -9.43
C ARG A 52 -3.13 -1.71 -7.92
N VAL A 53 -2.99 -0.49 -7.37
CA VAL A 53 -3.15 -0.23 -5.95
C VAL A 53 -4.56 0.31 -5.72
N HIS A 54 -5.26 -0.23 -4.72
CA HIS A 54 -6.62 0.21 -4.35
C HIS A 54 -6.69 0.55 -2.87
N LEU A 55 -7.50 1.55 -2.52
CA LEU A 55 -7.77 1.94 -1.13
C LEU A 55 -9.13 1.39 -0.68
N LEU A 56 -9.10 0.53 0.34
CA LEU A 56 -10.29 -0.01 1.01
C LEU A 56 -10.38 0.54 2.42
N THR A 57 -11.40 1.36 2.69
CA THR A 57 -11.74 1.86 4.02
C THR A 57 -13.24 1.72 4.28
N GLY A 58 -13.71 2.04 5.49
CA GLY A 58 -15.14 2.03 5.81
C GLY A 58 -15.95 2.99 4.93
N SER A 59 -15.32 4.06 4.46
CA SER A 59 -15.88 5.03 3.53
C SER A 59 -15.83 4.60 2.05
N THR A 60 -15.15 3.51 1.70
CA THR A 60 -15.09 3.04 0.31
C THR A 60 -16.46 2.52 -0.11
N LYS A 61 -17.04 3.11 -1.16
CA LYS A 61 -18.35 2.72 -1.67
C LYS A 61 -18.29 1.27 -2.15
N LYS A 62 -19.21 0.44 -1.63
CA LYS A 62 -19.39 -0.93 -2.12
C LYS A 62 -20.04 -0.83 -3.50
N VAL A 63 -19.28 -1.17 -4.54
CA VAL A 63 -19.80 -1.42 -5.88
C VAL A 63 -20.32 -2.84 -5.96
#